data_AF-A0A6C0JH65-F1
#
_entry.id   AF-A0A6C0JH65-F1
#
_cell.length_a   1.000
_cell.length_b   1.000
_cell.length_c   1.000
_cell.angle_alpha   90.00
_cell.angle_beta   90.00
_cell.angle_gamma   90.00
#
_symmetry.space_group_name_H-M   'P 1'
#
loop_
_entity.id
_entity.type
_entity.pdbx_description
1 polymer ?
#
loop_
_entity_poly.entity_id
_entity_poly.type
_entity_poly.pdbx_seq_one_letter_code
_entity_poly.pdbx_strand_id
1 'polypeptide(L)'
;MIKCEKLECNFKQSDQNKYCGKHQLCIFEDETKYLNKKVCSNYIRGCRAQLESDYTRARCHECLEKERNRDKSKRSAIFEKNNANNIVGFSTKFCTTCCKELSVDNFIGELSLITKTCKVCRSENKLQDSKRNREHRNFTVRNNIIPQFRTYIKGAHERNLQFNLTIKEYANCVKKPCYYCGTIQERGFNGLDRKDSSIGYSIENCESCCQICNYMKGPLSVGVFIKRIEHILTYQKIINGLFYPEYFPNHKKCNYCQYKTRAIKNNLEFSITTCDFDNITADSCYICGKENTKLHENGIDRINSKKGYSTDNAKACCAECNYMKIDYDFDDMIHKFVEIYNIHKTSSFENELIRTNRFN
;
A
#
# COMPACT_ATOMS: atom_id res chain seq x y z
N MET A 1 -28.79 44.07 -49.15
CA MET A 1 -28.08 42.77 -49.11
C MET A 1 -28.02 42.31 -47.67
N ILE A 2 -28.61 41.15 -47.33
CA ILE A 2 -28.61 40.65 -45.94
C ILE A 2 -27.21 40.12 -45.61
N LYS A 3 -26.63 40.60 -44.51
CA LYS A 3 -25.31 40.21 -44.03
C LYS A 3 -25.38 38.88 -43.29
N CYS A 4 -24.27 38.15 -43.28
CA CYS A 4 -24.08 36.95 -42.47
C CYS A 4 -24.35 37.22 -40.99
N GLU A 5 -25.08 36.34 -40.32
CA GLU A 5 -25.47 36.49 -38.91
C GLU A 5 -24.29 36.38 -37.93
N LYS A 6 -23.18 35.75 -38.34
CA LYS A 6 -21.97 35.70 -37.51
C LYS A 6 -21.48 37.12 -37.20
N LEU A 7 -21.31 37.42 -35.91
CA LEU A 7 -20.77 38.69 -35.42
C LEU A 7 -19.48 39.07 -36.15
N GLU A 8 -19.32 40.35 -36.49
CA GLU A 8 -18.15 40.90 -37.19
C GLU A 8 -17.90 40.35 -38.61
N CYS A 9 -18.85 39.63 -39.20
CA CYS A 9 -18.77 39.18 -40.59
C CYS A 9 -19.37 40.20 -41.56
N ASN A 10 -18.59 40.63 -42.56
CA ASN A 10 -19.05 41.56 -43.60
C ASN A 10 -19.54 40.88 -44.89
N PHE A 11 -19.49 39.54 -44.97
CA PHE A 11 -19.91 38.79 -46.15
C PHE A 11 -21.45 38.65 -46.24
N LYS A 12 -21.97 38.53 -47.47
CA LYS A 12 -23.38 38.20 -47.74
C LYS A 12 -23.71 36.82 -47.17
N GLN A 13 -24.88 36.66 -46.57
CA GLN A 13 -25.39 35.33 -46.20
C GLN A 13 -25.62 34.44 -47.44
N SER A 14 -25.67 33.13 -47.25
CA SER A 14 -26.02 32.17 -48.29
C SER A 14 -27.50 32.28 -48.66
N ASP A 15 -27.88 31.79 -49.83
CA ASP A 15 -29.29 31.70 -50.22
C ASP A 15 -30.04 30.61 -49.43
N GLN A 16 -29.30 29.67 -48.84
CA GLN A 16 -29.85 28.50 -48.11
C GLN A 16 -29.94 28.71 -46.59
N ASN A 17 -29.18 29.65 -46.03
CA ASN A 17 -29.14 29.88 -44.58
C ASN A 17 -28.55 31.24 -44.23
N LYS A 18 -28.75 31.62 -42.96
CA LYS A 18 -28.34 32.89 -42.35
C LYS A 18 -26.81 33.14 -42.27
N TYR A 19 -25.98 32.19 -42.70
CA TYR A 19 -24.52 32.30 -42.65
C TYR A 19 -23.91 32.38 -44.06
N CYS A 20 -22.78 33.09 -44.22
CA CYS A 20 -22.03 33.09 -45.49
C CYS A 20 -21.33 31.75 -45.73
N GLY A 21 -20.81 31.51 -46.94
CA GLY A 21 -20.08 30.28 -47.29
C GLY A 21 -18.88 29.93 -46.37
N LYS A 22 -18.27 30.92 -45.72
CA LYS A 22 -17.17 30.70 -44.74
C LYS A 22 -17.65 30.34 -43.33
N HIS A 23 -18.92 30.55 -43.01
CA HIS A 23 -19.50 30.36 -41.68
C HIS A 23 -20.56 29.26 -41.63
N GLN A 24 -20.54 28.33 -42.59
CA GLN A 24 -21.49 27.22 -42.63
C GLN A 24 -21.39 26.30 -41.40
N LEU A 25 -20.24 26.31 -40.68
CA LEU A 25 -20.10 25.60 -39.41
C LEU A 25 -20.98 26.16 -38.28
N CYS A 26 -21.39 27.43 -38.35
CA CYS A 26 -22.27 28.01 -37.32
C CYS A 26 -23.69 27.41 -37.37
N ILE A 27 -24.09 26.82 -38.50
CA ILE A 27 -25.34 26.04 -38.61
C ILE A 27 -25.27 24.85 -37.64
N PHE A 28 -24.17 24.09 -37.70
CA PHE A 28 -23.96 22.96 -36.81
C PHE A 28 -23.89 23.37 -35.33
N GLU A 29 -23.29 24.53 -35.02
CA GLU A 29 -23.29 25.07 -33.65
C GLU A 29 -24.72 25.38 -33.18
N ASP A 30 -25.52 26.04 -34.02
CA ASP A 30 -26.90 26.42 -33.71
C ASP A 30 -27.80 25.20 -33.55
N GLU A 31 -27.72 24.22 -34.46
CA GLU A 31 -28.42 22.94 -34.35
C GLU A 31 -28.08 22.22 -33.05
N THR A 32 -26.80 22.22 -32.68
CA THR A 32 -26.35 21.58 -31.44
C THR A 32 -26.88 22.29 -30.20
N LYS A 33 -26.90 23.62 -30.20
CA LYS A 33 -27.49 24.42 -29.12
C LYS A 33 -29.00 24.22 -29.02
N TYR A 34 -29.69 24.14 -30.15
CA TYR A 34 -31.13 23.87 -30.20
C TYR A 34 -31.48 22.54 -29.55
N LEU A 35 -30.61 21.53 -29.69
CA LEU A 35 -30.74 20.24 -29.01
C LEU A 35 -30.33 20.24 -27.52
N ASN A 36 -30.02 21.41 -26.94
CA ASN A 36 -29.45 21.55 -25.60
C ASN A 36 -28.17 20.73 -25.38
N LYS A 37 -27.36 20.62 -26.44
CA LYS A 37 -26.08 19.90 -26.46
C LYS A 37 -24.93 20.87 -26.67
N LYS A 38 -23.70 20.37 -26.53
CA LYS A 38 -22.47 21.11 -26.82
C LYS A 38 -21.68 20.45 -27.94
N VAL A 39 -21.00 21.26 -28.75
CA VAL A 39 -20.15 20.74 -29.82
C VAL A 39 -18.84 20.18 -29.25
N CYS A 40 -18.33 19.10 -29.85
CA CYS A 40 -16.96 18.65 -29.62
C CYS A 40 -15.98 19.74 -30.08
N SER A 41 -14.96 20.11 -29.29
CA SER A 41 -14.01 21.18 -29.64
C SER A 41 -13.22 20.94 -30.93
N ASN A 42 -13.15 19.70 -31.42
CA ASN A 42 -12.56 19.36 -32.71
C ASN A 42 -13.52 19.56 -33.89
N TYR A 43 -14.69 20.20 -33.70
CA TYR A 43 -15.65 20.44 -34.78
C TYR A 43 -15.07 21.34 -35.89
N ILE A 44 -14.25 22.32 -35.52
CA ILE A 44 -13.45 23.13 -36.45
C ILE A 44 -12.45 22.31 -37.27
N ARG A 45 -12.13 21.08 -36.85
CA ARG A 45 -11.26 20.11 -37.54
C ARG A 45 -12.05 18.98 -38.19
N GLY A 46 -13.35 19.15 -38.39
CA GLY A 46 -14.22 18.20 -39.10
C GLY A 46 -15.02 17.25 -38.20
N CYS A 47 -14.94 17.34 -36.87
CA CYS A 47 -15.82 16.55 -36.00
C CYS A 47 -17.27 17.09 -36.02
N ARG A 48 -18.27 16.22 -35.97
CA ARG A 48 -19.69 16.61 -35.87
C ARG A 48 -20.41 15.95 -34.70
N ALA A 49 -19.64 15.51 -33.69
CA ALA A 49 -20.23 14.96 -32.47
C ALA A 49 -20.89 16.07 -31.65
N GLN A 50 -22.15 15.83 -31.28
CA GLN A 50 -22.94 16.63 -30.35
C GLN A 50 -22.95 15.92 -29.00
N LEU A 51 -22.41 16.58 -27.99
CA LEU A 51 -22.18 16.02 -26.66
C LEU A 51 -23.29 16.49 -25.71
N GLU A 52 -23.67 15.64 -24.76
CA GLU A 52 -24.60 16.05 -23.70
C GLU A 52 -24.06 17.27 -22.93
N SER A 53 -24.98 18.08 -22.42
CA SER A 53 -24.64 19.33 -21.72
C SER A 53 -23.83 19.08 -20.45
N ASP A 54 -24.08 17.97 -19.76
CA ASP A 54 -23.37 17.53 -18.54
C ASP A 54 -22.05 16.79 -18.83
N TYR A 55 -21.76 16.48 -20.09
CA TYR A 55 -20.54 15.77 -20.45
C TYR A 55 -19.32 16.57 -20.01
N THR A 56 -18.36 15.96 -19.33
CA THR A 56 -17.30 16.71 -18.62
C THR A 56 -16.11 17.12 -19.50
N ARG A 57 -15.94 16.51 -20.67
CA ARG A 57 -14.77 16.74 -21.54
C ARG A 57 -15.09 17.73 -22.67
N ALA A 58 -14.06 18.42 -23.15
CA ALA A 58 -14.18 19.33 -24.31
C ALA A 58 -14.30 18.58 -25.65
N ARG A 59 -13.88 17.31 -25.73
CA ARG A 59 -13.84 16.50 -26.96
C ARG A 59 -14.60 15.20 -26.80
N CYS A 60 -15.20 14.70 -27.89
CA CYS A 60 -15.88 13.42 -27.91
C CYS A 60 -14.93 12.25 -27.66
N HIS A 61 -15.48 11.10 -27.26
CA HIS A 61 -14.71 9.88 -26.98
C HIS A 61 -13.81 9.49 -28.16
N GLU A 62 -14.35 9.46 -29.37
CA GLU A 62 -13.60 9.08 -30.58
C GLU A 62 -12.41 10.02 -30.88
N CYS A 63 -12.60 11.34 -30.73
CA CYS A 63 -11.51 12.29 -30.93
C CYS A 63 -10.40 12.09 -29.88
N LEU A 64 -10.78 11.84 -28.63
CA LEU A 64 -9.84 11.55 -27.55
C LEU A 64 -9.12 10.22 -27.76
N GLU A 65 -9.81 9.19 -28.24
CA GLU A 65 -9.23 7.89 -28.55
C GLU A 65 -8.24 7.97 -29.72
N LYS A 66 -8.60 8.63 -30.82
CA LYS A 66 -7.69 8.88 -31.95
C LYS A 66 -6.42 9.61 -31.51
N GLU A 67 -6.54 10.58 -30.61
CA GLU A 67 -5.37 11.25 -30.03
C GLU A 67 -4.54 10.36 -29.13
N ARG A 68 -5.17 9.60 -28.21
CA ARG A 68 -4.48 8.64 -27.35
C ARG A 68 -3.69 7.61 -28.17
N ASN A 69 -4.28 7.10 -29.25
CA ASN A 69 -3.62 6.13 -30.13
C ASN A 69 -2.44 6.76 -30.87
N ARG A 70 -2.60 7.97 -31.42
CA ARG A 70 -1.48 8.70 -32.03
C ARG A 70 -0.34 8.96 -31.05
N ASP A 71 -0.65 9.40 -29.83
CA ASP A 71 0.36 9.63 -28.79
C ASP A 71 1.04 8.32 -28.36
N LYS A 72 0.29 7.22 -28.24
CA LYS A 72 0.83 5.89 -27.95
C LYS A 72 1.82 5.46 -29.03
N SER A 73 1.43 5.52 -30.30
CA SER A 73 2.31 5.17 -31.43
C SER A 73 3.57 6.02 -31.48
N LYS A 74 3.44 7.34 -31.28
CA LYS A 74 4.60 8.26 -31.20
C LYS A 74 5.57 7.85 -30.09
N ARG A 75 5.06 7.58 -28.88
CA ARG A 75 5.89 7.19 -27.73
C ARG A 75 6.56 5.83 -27.92
N SER A 76 5.87 4.86 -28.53
CA SER A 76 6.46 3.56 -28.87
C SER A 76 7.63 3.69 -29.84
N ALA A 77 7.47 4.47 -30.92
CA ALA A 77 8.55 4.70 -31.88
C ALA A 77 9.77 5.40 -31.24
N ILE A 78 9.55 6.31 -30.30
CA ILE A 78 10.64 6.96 -29.55
C ILE A 78 11.37 5.96 -28.62
N PHE A 79 10.64 5.04 -27.99
CA PHE A 79 11.25 4.01 -27.15
C PHE A 79 12.19 3.11 -27.96
N GLU A 80 11.75 2.66 -29.14
CA GLU A 80 12.56 1.86 -30.07
C GLU A 80 13.82 2.62 -30.52
N LYS A 81 13.68 3.89 -30.93
CA LYS A 81 14.82 4.75 -31.30
C LYS A 81 15.84 4.92 -30.17
N ASN A 82 15.37 5.12 -28.93
CA ASN A 82 16.25 5.24 -27.77
C ASN A 82 16.98 3.93 -27.43
N ASN A 83 16.42 2.76 -27.74
CA ASN A 83 17.07 1.46 -27.52
C ASN A 83 18.05 1.10 -28.65
N ALA A 84 17.76 1.50 -29.89
CA ALA A 84 18.65 1.31 -31.03
C ALA A 84 19.93 2.15 -30.93
N ASN A 85 19.82 3.35 -30.35
CA ASN A 85 20.97 4.20 -30.02
C ASN A 85 21.60 3.73 -28.70
N ASN A 86 22.47 2.70 -28.74
CA ASN A 86 23.32 2.36 -27.60
C ASN A 86 24.04 3.64 -27.11
N ILE A 87 23.84 3.99 -25.83
CA ILE A 87 24.08 5.33 -25.25
C ILE A 87 25.55 5.81 -25.33
N VAL A 88 26.48 4.96 -25.76
CA VAL A 88 27.90 5.31 -25.87
C VAL A 88 28.14 6.07 -27.18
N GLY A 89 28.14 7.41 -27.10
CA GLY A 89 28.66 8.28 -28.16
C GLY A 89 27.71 9.29 -28.81
N PHE A 90 26.42 9.33 -28.43
CA PHE A 90 25.46 10.31 -28.99
C PHE A 90 25.27 11.54 -28.11
N SER A 91 25.28 12.72 -28.73
CA SER A 91 25.08 14.03 -28.06
C SER A 91 23.62 14.38 -27.78
N THR A 92 22.67 13.65 -28.40
CA THR A 92 21.22 13.89 -28.29
C THR A 92 20.45 12.64 -27.89
N LYS A 93 19.25 12.84 -27.31
CA LYS A 93 18.34 11.79 -26.85
C LYS A 93 16.88 12.23 -26.99
N PHE A 94 15.97 11.29 -27.18
CA PHE A 94 14.53 11.57 -27.27
C PHE A 94 13.82 11.44 -25.92
N CYS A 95 13.00 12.43 -25.59
CA CYS A 95 12.14 12.39 -24.41
C CYS A 95 10.94 11.45 -24.57
N THR A 96 10.73 10.53 -23.65
CA THR A 96 9.57 9.61 -23.69
C THR A 96 8.22 10.27 -23.36
N THR A 97 8.21 11.51 -22.88
CA THR A 97 6.98 12.26 -22.57
C THR A 97 6.57 13.19 -23.70
N CYS A 98 7.44 14.11 -24.12
CA CYS A 98 7.15 15.09 -25.16
C CYS A 98 7.64 14.70 -26.56
N CYS A 99 8.34 13.57 -26.70
CA CYS A 99 8.85 13.02 -27.96
C CYS A 99 9.85 13.91 -28.71
N LYS A 100 10.40 14.96 -28.06
CA LYS A 100 11.43 15.84 -28.65
C LYS A 100 12.83 15.25 -28.48
N GLU A 101 13.66 15.43 -29.51
CA GLU A 101 15.10 15.21 -29.46
C GLU A 101 15.78 16.41 -28.81
N LEU A 102 16.61 16.17 -27.81
CA LEU A 102 17.28 17.21 -27.01
C LEU A 102 18.69 16.76 -26.65
N SER A 103 19.58 17.70 -26.30
CA SER A 103 20.90 17.36 -25.72
C SER A 103 20.75 16.43 -24.51
N VAL A 104 21.70 15.50 -24.35
CA VAL A 104 21.80 14.58 -23.20
C VAL A 104 21.78 15.33 -21.85
N ASP A 105 22.24 16.59 -21.80
CA ASP A 105 22.21 17.44 -20.60
C ASP A 105 20.80 17.62 -20.04
N ASN A 106 19.77 17.60 -20.91
CA ASN A 106 18.38 17.70 -20.50
C ASN A 106 17.88 16.42 -19.79
N PHE A 107 18.64 15.33 -19.83
CA PHE A 107 18.27 14.03 -19.29
C PHE A 107 18.98 13.71 -17.98
N ILE A 108 19.91 14.55 -17.53
CA ILE A 108 20.62 14.36 -16.25
C ILE A 108 19.63 14.51 -15.07
N GLY A 109 19.53 13.46 -14.27
CA GLY A 109 18.72 13.41 -13.04
C GLY A 109 19.50 13.89 -11.80
N GLU A 110 18.85 13.88 -10.64
CA GLU A 110 19.43 14.34 -9.35
C GLU A 110 20.63 13.50 -8.89
N LEU A 111 20.72 12.25 -9.34
CA LEU A 111 21.84 11.33 -9.05
C LEU A 111 22.87 11.28 -10.19
N SER A 112 22.89 12.28 -11.07
CA SER A 112 23.68 12.29 -12.31
C SER A 112 23.40 11.13 -13.28
N LEU A 113 22.32 10.38 -13.06
CA LEU A 113 21.87 9.30 -13.93
C LEU A 113 21.07 9.84 -15.12
N ILE A 114 21.26 9.25 -16.29
CA ILE A 114 20.51 9.59 -17.50
C ILE A 114 19.08 9.07 -17.39
N THR A 115 18.11 9.99 -17.38
CA THR A 115 16.68 9.68 -17.30
C THR A 115 16.05 9.48 -18.68
N LYS A 116 14.79 8.98 -18.69
CA LYS A 116 14.01 8.75 -19.93
C LYS A 116 13.26 10.00 -20.42
N THR A 117 13.01 10.94 -19.53
CA THR A 117 12.24 12.17 -19.78
C THR A 117 13.18 13.36 -19.79
N CYS A 118 12.78 14.54 -20.30
CA CYS A 118 13.62 15.74 -20.28
C CYS A 118 13.34 16.62 -19.06
N LYS A 119 14.26 17.54 -18.73
CA LYS A 119 14.19 18.43 -17.55
C LYS A 119 12.87 19.19 -17.45
N VAL A 120 12.37 19.71 -18.58
CA VAL A 120 11.09 20.44 -18.65
C VAL A 120 9.93 19.54 -18.25
N CYS A 121 9.78 18.38 -18.91
CA CYS A 121 8.72 17.42 -18.60
C CYS A 121 8.83 16.90 -17.15
N ARG A 122 10.03 16.69 -16.62
CA ARG A 122 10.21 16.28 -15.21
C ARG A 122 9.71 17.38 -14.25
N SER A 123 10.05 18.63 -14.53
CA SER A 123 9.68 19.79 -13.70
C SER A 123 8.17 20.02 -13.70
N GLU A 124 7.54 19.92 -14.87
CA GLU A 124 6.08 20.01 -15.02
C GLU A 124 5.38 18.87 -14.28
N ASN A 125 5.86 17.62 -14.42
CA ASN A 125 5.28 16.49 -13.71
C ASN A 125 5.39 16.64 -12.18
N LYS A 126 6.52 17.15 -11.66
CA LYS A 126 6.66 17.46 -10.22
C LYS A 126 5.62 18.47 -9.75
N LEU A 127 5.38 19.53 -10.54
CA LEU A 127 4.36 20.52 -10.23
C LEU A 127 2.95 19.90 -10.23
N GLN A 128 2.63 19.05 -11.20
CA GLN A 128 1.35 18.36 -11.23
C GLN A 128 1.19 17.36 -10.07
N ASP A 129 2.23 16.60 -9.74
CA ASP A 129 2.23 15.68 -8.61
C ASP A 129 2.06 16.41 -7.27
N SER A 130 2.59 17.63 -7.13
CA SER A 130 2.40 18.46 -5.92
C SER A 130 0.94 18.86 -5.70
N LYS A 131 0.15 18.95 -6.78
CA LYS A 131 -1.28 19.29 -6.74
C LYS A 131 -2.17 18.06 -6.47
N ARG A 132 -1.62 16.85 -6.48
CA ARG A 132 -2.40 15.62 -6.26
C ARG A 132 -2.71 15.46 -4.78
N ASN A 133 -3.96 15.08 -4.48
CA ASN A 133 -4.32 14.67 -3.14
C ASN A 133 -3.49 13.43 -2.72
N ARG A 134 -2.64 13.62 -1.71
CA ARG A 134 -1.71 12.61 -1.22
C ARG A 134 -2.42 11.38 -0.66
N GLU A 135 -3.54 11.60 0.03
CA GLU A 135 -4.33 10.54 0.64
C GLU A 135 -4.99 9.67 -0.43
N HIS A 136 -5.65 10.30 -1.41
CA HIS A 136 -6.25 9.58 -2.53
C HIS A 136 -5.20 8.74 -3.28
N ARG A 137 -4.03 9.32 -3.58
CA ARG A 137 -2.93 8.59 -4.22
C ARG A 137 -2.48 7.38 -3.40
N ASN A 138 -2.28 7.57 -2.10
CA ASN A 138 -1.86 6.49 -1.21
C ASN A 138 -2.94 5.41 -1.09
N PHE A 139 -4.22 5.79 -1.05
CA PHE A 139 -5.35 4.87 -1.07
C PHE A 139 -5.34 4.03 -2.37
N THR A 140 -5.21 4.64 -3.54
CA THR A 140 -5.14 3.92 -4.81
C THR A 140 -3.99 2.91 -4.84
N VAL A 141 -2.82 3.30 -4.30
CA VAL A 141 -1.65 2.42 -4.23
C VAL A 141 -1.88 1.25 -3.28
N ARG A 142 -2.44 1.49 -2.09
CA ARG A 142 -2.73 0.45 -1.09
C ARG A 142 -3.80 -0.55 -1.54
N ASN A 143 -4.71 -0.12 -2.42
CA ASN A 143 -5.78 -0.94 -2.96
C ASN A 143 -5.44 -1.57 -4.32
N ASN A 144 -4.18 -1.45 -4.77
CA ASN A 144 -3.75 -2.04 -6.03
C ASN A 144 -2.68 -3.12 -5.79
N ILE A 145 -2.93 -4.30 -6.36
CA ILE A 145 -2.08 -5.48 -6.21
C ILE A 145 -0.69 -5.30 -6.82
N ILE A 146 -0.56 -4.52 -7.90
CA ILE A 146 0.69 -4.36 -8.64
C ILE A 146 1.71 -3.52 -7.84
N PRO A 147 1.38 -2.33 -7.31
CA PRO A 147 2.28 -1.60 -6.41
C PRO A 147 2.65 -2.39 -5.17
N GLN A 148 1.73 -3.18 -4.60
CA GLN A 148 2.03 -4.01 -3.43
C GLN A 148 3.05 -5.09 -3.76
N PHE A 149 2.88 -5.81 -4.88
CA PHE A 149 3.86 -6.78 -5.38
C PHE A 149 5.26 -6.17 -5.54
N ARG A 150 5.35 -4.98 -6.14
CA ARG A 150 6.63 -4.26 -6.31
C ARG A 150 7.26 -3.88 -4.98
N THR A 151 6.45 -3.57 -3.97
CA THR A 151 6.94 -3.27 -2.62
C THR A 151 7.59 -4.50 -1.99
N TYR A 152 7.01 -5.70 -2.19
CA TYR A 152 7.61 -6.94 -1.75
C TYR A 152 8.95 -7.26 -2.44
N ILE A 153 9.02 -7.10 -3.77
CA ILE A 153 10.28 -7.28 -4.52
C ILE A 153 11.36 -6.34 -3.98
N LYS A 154 11.02 -5.05 -3.83
CA LYS A 154 11.96 -4.05 -3.31
C LYS A 154 12.41 -4.41 -1.88
N GLY A 155 11.47 -4.73 -1.00
CA GLY A 155 11.78 -5.09 0.38
C GLY A 155 12.51 -6.43 0.53
N ALA A 156 12.40 -7.34 -0.43
CA ALA A 156 13.22 -8.55 -0.49
C ALA A 156 14.67 -8.21 -0.87
N HIS A 157 14.85 -7.39 -1.91
CA HIS A 157 16.17 -6.93 -2.34
C HIS A 157 16.91 -6.17 -1.23
N GLU A 158 16.26 -5.22 -0.55
CA GLU A 158 16.86 -4.45 0.55
C GLU A 158 17.33 -5.32 1.73
N ARG A 159 16.77 -6.53 1.88
CA ARG A 159 17.12 -7.49 2.94
C ARG A 159 17.93 -8.68 2.42
N ASN A 160 18.40 -8.64 1.18
CA ASN A 160 19.12 -9.75 0.53
C ASN A 160 18.35 -11.08 0.54
N LEU A 161 17.04 -11.03 0.31
CA LEU A 161 16.18 -12.20 0.22
C LEU A 161 15.83 -12.49 -1.24
N GLN A 162 15.88 -13.77 -1.62
CA GLN A 162 15.39 -14.21 -2.92
C GLN A 162 13.89 -13.95 -3.06
N PHE A 163 13.44 -13.62 -4.28
CA PHE A 163 12.04 -13.40 -4.60
C PHE A 163 11.65 -14.20 -5.85
N ASN A 164 11.16 -15.42 -5.62
CA ASN A 164 10.86 -16.43 -6.63
C ASN A 164 9.34 -16.61 -6.77
N LEU A 165 8.59 -15.50 -6.86
CA LEU A 165 7.16 -15.49 -7.13
C LEU A 165 6.87 -14.66 -8.38
N THR A 166 6.10 -15.22 -9.30
CA THR A 166 5.49 -14.47 -10.40
C THR A 166 4.36 -13.60 -9.88
N ILE A 167 3.99 -12.55 -10.63
CA ILE A 167 2.83 -11.72 -10.30
C ILE A 167 1.52 -12.54 -10.24
N LYS A 168 1.41 -13.60 -11.04
CA LYS A 168 0.23 -14.48 -11.07
C LYS A 168 0.14 -15.33 -9.81
N GLU A 169 1.24 -15.95 -9.39
CA GLU A 169 1.30 -16.73 -8.15
C GLU A 169 1.05 -15.84 -6.93
N TYR A 170 1.69 -14.67 -6.89
CA TYR A 170 1.44 -13.66 -5.87
C TYR A 170 -0.05 -13.29 -5.80
N ALA A 171 -0.65 -12.92 -6.94
CA ALA A 171 -2.04 -12.49 -6.99
C ALA A 171 -3.02 -13.59 -6.56
N ASN A 172 -2.73 -14.84 -6.91
CA ASN A 172 -3.52 -15.99 -6.48
C ASN A 172 -3.36 -16.25 -4.97
N CYS A 173 -2.15 -16.08 -4.42
CA CYS A 173 -1.90 -16.29 -3.01
C CYS A 173 -2.60 -15.22 -2.15
N VAL A 174 -2.36 -13.93 -2.40
CA VAL A 174 -2.89 -12.86 -1.53
C VAL A 174 -4.41 -12.71 -1.54
N LYS A 175 -5.11 -13.32 -2.50
CA LYS A 175 -6.59 -13.37 -2.54
C LYS A 175 -7.19 -14.46 -1.65
N LYS A 176 -6.38 -15.39 -1.15
CA LYS A 176 -6.85 -16.39 -0.18
C LYS A 176 -7.14 -15.73 1.17
N PRO A 177 -8.01 -16.33 2.01
CA PRO A 177 -8.13 -16.00 3.43
C PRO A 177 -6.77 -15.91 4.12
N CYS A 178 -6.64 -15.07 5.14
CA CYS A 178 -5.43 -15.04 5.94
C CYS A 178 -5.17 -16.43 6.55
N TYR A 179 -3.97 -16.96 6.37
CA TYR A 179 -3.56 -18.27 6.87
C TYR A 179 -3.74 -18.42 8.39
N TYR A 180 -3.56 -17.33 9.15
CA TYR A 180 -3.68 -17.36 10.60
C TYR A 180 -5.12 -17.20 11.08
N CYS A 181 -5.82 -16.13 10.69
CA CYS A 181 -7.12 -15.76 11.26
C CYS A 181 -8.31 -15.91 10.29
N GLY A 182 -8.09 -16.33 9.04
CA GLY A 182 -9.14 -16.48 8.04
C GLY A 182 -9.68 -15.16 7.45
N THR A 183 -9.27 -13.99 7.93
CA THR A 183 -9.78 -12.71 7.41
C THR A 183 -9.41 -12.47 5.94
N ILE A 184 -10.37 -11.96 5.15
CA ILE A 184 -10.13 -11.31 3.85
C ILE A 184 -10.37 -9.82 4.03
N GLN A 185 -9.42 -8.98 3.62
CA GLN A 185 -9.56 -7.51 3.71
C GLN A 185 -10.64 -7.00 2.75
N GLU A 186 -11.30 -5.88 3.10
CA GLU A 186 -12.34 -5.25 2.26
C GLU A 186 -11.88 -4.98 0.82
N ARG A 187 -10.60 -4.62 0.64
CA ARG A 187 -10.00 -4.41 -0.69
C ARG A 187 -9.89 -5.67 -1.56
N GLY A 188 -10.28 -6.83 -1.04
CA GLY A 188 -10.32 -8.11 -1.73
C GLY A 188 -9.00 -8.90 -1.74
N PHE A 189 -7.94 -8.43 -1.05
CA PHE A 189 -6.68 -9.15 -0.92
C PHE A 189 -5.86 -8.75 0.31
N ASN A 190 -5.13 -9.72 0.85
CA ASN A 190 -4.22 -9.62 1.98
C ASN A 190 -2.80 -9.20 1.55
N GLY A 191 -1.82 -9.35 2.43
CA GLY A 191 -0.41 -9.37 2.07
C GLY A 191 0.13 -10.80 2.03
N LEU A 192 1.45 -10.92 2.01
CA LEU A 192 2.19 -12.16 2.23
C LEU A 192 2.88 -12.15 3.59
N ASP A 193 2.83 -13.30 4.27
CA ASP A 193 3.75 -13.68 5.33
C ASP A 193 4.67 -14.80 4.84
N ARG A 194 5.88 -14.87 5.42
CA ARG A 194 6.84 -15.95 5.18
C ARG A 194 6.81 -16.90 6.37
N LYS A 195 6.49 -18.17 6.14
CA LYS A 195 6.41 -19.20 7.20
C LYS A 195 7.74 -19.32 7.95
N ASP A 196 8.83 -19.32 7.21
CA ASP A 196 10.19 -19.13 7.72
C ASP A 196 10.72 -17.75 7.28
N SER A 197 11.00 -16.90 8.28
CA SER A 197 11.50 -15.55 8.07
C SER A 197 12.97 -15.49 7.60
N SER A 198 13.71 -16.60 7.68
CA SER A 198 15.08 -16.72 7.17
C SER A 198 15.12 -17.03 5.67
N ILE A 199 14.05 -17.63 5.13
CA ILE A 199 13.93 -18.00 3.72
C ILE A 199 13.28 -16.85 2.93
N GLY A 200 13.66 -16.73 1.64
CA GLY A 200 13.06 -15.78 0.71
C GLY A 200 11.59 -16.05 0.39
N TYR A 201 11.10 -15.40 -0.67
CA TYR A 201 9.72 -15.55 -1.14
C TYR A 201 9.63 -16.66 -2.19
N SER A 202 8.87 -17.71 -1.91
CA SER A 202 8.51 -18.79 -2.83
C SER A 202 7.09 -19.25 -2.54
N ILE A 203 6.49 -20.05 -3.43
CA ILE A 203 5.11 -20.53 -3.22
C ILE A 203 5.01 -21.49 -2.02
N GLU A 204 6.09 -22.19 -1.68
CA GLU A 204 6.17 -23.10 -0.55
C GLU A 204 6.38 -22.36 0.78
N ASN A 205 7.07 -21.22 0.79
CA ASN A 205 7.36 -20.46 2.00
C ASN A 205 6.38 -19.31 2.29
N CYS A 206 5.59 -18.89 1.30
CA CYS A 206 4.70 -17.73 1.44
C CYS A 206 3.23 -18.13 1.60
N GLU A 207 2.56 -17.47 2.54
CA GLU A 207 1.12 -17.63 2.75
C GLU A 207 0.40 -16.28 2.73
N SER A 208 -0.88 -16.30 2.37
CA SER A 208 -1.74 -15.12 2.47
C SER A 208 -1.86 -14.70 3.93
N CYS A 209 -1.57 -13.43 4.23
CA CYS A 209 -1.59 -12.96 5.61
C CYS A 209 -2.08 -11.52 5.73
N CYS A 210 -3.01 -11.28 6.67
CA CYS A 210 -3.38 -9.92 7.01
C CYS A 210 -2.21 -9.21 7.72
N GLN A 211 -2.20 -7.88 7.64
CA GLN A 211 -1.13 -7.08 8.22
C GLN A 211 -0.97 -7.31 9.73
N ILE A 212 -2.09 -7.44 10.46
CA ILE A 212 -2.12 -7.64 11.91
C ILE A 212 -1.40 -8.94 12.29
N CYS A 213 -1.79 -10.08 11.71
CA CYS A 213 -1.16 -11.36 12.00
C CYS A 213 0.32 -11.39 11.60
N ASN A 214 0.67 -10.80 10.45
CA ASN A 214 2.06 -10.73 10.02
C ASN A 214 2.93 -9.94 11.02
N TYR A 215 2.40 -8.86 11.59
CA TYR A 215 3.10 -8.10 12.61
C TYR A 215 3.18 -8.83 13.95
N MET A 216 2.08 -9.42 14.43
CA MET A 216 2.06 -10.19 15.68
C MET A 216 3.02 -11.38 15.63
N LYS A 217 3.11 -12.08 14.49
CA LYS A 217 4.08 -13.16 14.28
C LYS A 217 5.52 -12.63 14.25
N GLY A 218 5.73 -11.52 13.55
CA GLY A 218 7.07 -10.97 13.34
C GLY A 218 8.04 -12.03 12.77
N PRO A 219 9.23 -12.21 13.36
CA PRO A 219 10.23 -13.15 12.86
C PRO A 219 9.97 -14.61 13.29
N LEU A 220 8.99 -14.87 14.16
CA LEU A 220 8.75 -16.20 14.73
C LEU A 220 8.41 -17.21 13.63
N SER A 221 8.75 -18.48 13.86
CA SER A 221 8.20 -19.58 13.07
C SER A 221 6.72 -19.76 13.39
N VAL A 222 5.97 -20.32 12.43
CA VAL A 222 4.53 -20.61 12.59
C VAL A 222 4.26 -21.37 13.89
N GLY A 223 4.99 -22.47 14.13
CA GLY A 223 4.78 -23.31 15.31
C GLY A 223 5.02 -22.58 16.64
N VAL A 224 6.08 -21.77 16.72
CA VAL A 224 6.35 -20.96 17.93
C VAL A 224 5.24 -19.93 18.15
N PHE A 225 4.79 -19.26 17.08
CA PHE A 225 3.74 -18.27 17.16
C PHE A 225 2.42 -18.85 17.65
N ILE A 226 1.98 -19.99 17.10
CA ILE A 226 0.73 -20.65 17.53
C ILE A 226 0.83 -21.14 18.98
N LYS A 227 1.94 -21.74 19.39
CA LYS A 227 2.13 -22.19 20.77
C LYS A 227 2.15 -21.05 21.79
N ARG A 228 2.74 -19.90 21.43
CA ARG A 228 2.66 -18.69 22.27
C ARG A 228 1.22 -18.22 22.46
N ILE A 229 0.43 -18.23 21.37
CA ILE A 229 -0.99 -17.88 21.42
C ILE A 229 -1.75 -18.83 22.37
N GLU A 230 -1.56 -20.14 22.23
CA GLU A 230 -2.21 -21.11 23.10
C GLU A 230 -1.83 -20.93 24.58
N HIS A 231 -0.54 -20.73 24.87
CA HIS A 231 -0.06 -20.45 26.23
C HIS A 231 -0.71 -19.19 26.80
N ILE A 232 -0.75 -18.10 26.03
CA ILE A 232 -1.36 -16.82 26.46
C ILE A 232 -2.86 -17.01 26.73
N LEU A 233 -3.61 -17.60 25.80
CA LEU A 233 -5.04 -17.80 25.97
C LEU A 233 -5.38 -18.74 27.15
N THR A 234 -4.54 -19.74 27.39
CA THR A 234 -4.66 -20.64 28.55
C THR A 234 -4.40 -19.90 29.86
N TYR A 235 -3.34 -19.09 29.92
CA TYR A 235 -3.04 -18.25 31.08
C TYR A 235 -4.17 -17.26 31.39
N GLN A 236 -4.75 -16.66 30.35
CA GLN A 236 -5.91 -15.77 30.46
C GLN A 236 -7.23 -16.49 30.76
N LYS A 237 -7.21 -17.83 30.89
CA LYS A 237 -8.39 -18.68 31.17
C LYS A 237 -9.49 -18.58 30.10
N ILE A 238 -9.10 -18.27 28.86
CA ILE A 238 -10.01 -18.16 27.71
C ILE A 238 -10.24 -19.53 27.08
N ILE A 239 -9.22 -20.38 27.12
CA ILE A 239 -9.25 -21.76 26.63
C ILE A 239 -8.67 -22.71 27.69
N ASN A 240 -8.94 -24.00 27.54
CA ASN A 240 -8.26 -25.06 28.27
C ASN A 240 -7.18 -25.70 27.38
N GLY A 241 -6.05 -25.01 27.21
CA GLY A 241 -4.93 -25.43 26.37
C GLY A 241 -3.67 -25.79 27.17
N LEU A 242 -2.55 -25.88 26.46
CA LEU A 242 -1.24 -26.19 27.05
C LEU A 242 -0.40 -24.94 27.34
N PHE A 243 0.46 -25.03 28.35
CA PHE A 243 1.45 -24.00 28.63
C PHE A 243 2.78 -24.31 27.92
N TYR A 244 3.34 -23.29 27.26
CA TYR A 244 4.67 -23.35 26.65
C TYR A 244 5.61 -22.21 27.09
N PRO A 245 6.01 -22.16 28.38
CA PRO A 245 6.88 -21.10 28.90
C PRO A 245 8.26 -21.04 28.22
N GLU A 246 8.74 -22.15 27.67
CA GLU A 246 10.02 -22.27 26.96
C GLU A 246 10.09 -21.44 25.67
N TYR A 247 8.93 -21.10 25.08
CA TYR A 247 8.89 -20.24 23.90
C TYR A 247 8.91 -18.75 24.21
N PHE A 248 9.11 -18.34 25.47
CA PHE A 248 9.28 -16.96 25.87
C PHE A 248 10.72 -16.72 26.37
N PRO A 249 11.66 -16.30 25.50
CA PRO A 249 13.03 -16.01 25.89
C PRO A 249 13.17 -14.99 27.03
N ASN A 250 14.32 -15.04 27.69
CA ASN A 250 14.67 -14.11 28.76
C ASN A 250 15.22 -12.81 28.17
N HIS A 251 14.96 -11.71 28.87
CA HIS A 251 15.24 -10.33 28.49
C HIS A 251 15.41 -9.51 29.76
N LYS A 252 16.20 -8.43 29.70
CA LYS A 252 16.34 -7.47 30.80
C LYS A 252 15.57 -6.20 30.49
N LYS A 253 14.92 -5.63 31.50
CA LYS A 253 14.13 -4.41 31.33
C LYS A 253 15.03 -3.20 31.12
N CYS A 254 14.52 -2.22 30.38
CA CYS A 254 15.11 -0.89 30.35
C CYS A 254 14.89 -0.17 31.69
N ASN A 255 15.71 0.84 31.99
CA ASN A 255 15.54 1.62 33.21
C ASN A 255 14.41 2.67 33.09
N TYR A 256 13.98 3.21 34.23
CA TYR A 256 12.94 4.23 34.33
C TYR A 256 13.18 5.44 33.42
N CYS A 257 14.41 5.97 33.41
CA CYS A 257 14.76 7.15 32.62
C CYS A 257 14.60 6.92 31.11
N GLN A 258 14.88 5.71 30.62
CA GLN A 258 14.68 5.34 29.21
C GLN A 258 13.19 5.32 28.86
N TYR A 259 12.33 4.78 29.73
CA TYR A 259 10.87 4.82 29.55
C TYR A 259 10.34 6.25 29.51
N LYS A 260 10.74 7.09 30.48
CA LYS A 260 10.34 8.50 30.54
C LYS A 260 10.76 9.27 29.29
N THR A 261 12.01 9.09 28.85
CA THR A 261 12.54 9.72 27.63
C THR A 261 11.77 9.29 26.38
N ARG A 262 11.46 7.99 26.26
CA ARG A 262 10.67 7.47 25.14
C ARG A 262 9.25 8.02 25.16
N ALA A 263 8.61 8.13 26.32
CA ALA A 263 7.27 8.68 26.45
C ALA A 263 7.23 10.14 25.97
N ILE A 264 8.17 10.99 26.44
CA ILE A 264 8.29 12.38 26.01
C ILE A 264 8.48 12.48 24.49
N LYS A 265 9.40 11.67 23.93
CA LYS A 265 9.65 11.66 22.47
C LYS A 265 8.40 11.33 21.65
N ASN A 266 7.50 10.51 22.20
CA ASN A 266 6.26 10.09 21.52
C ASN A 266 5.03 10.88 21.99
N ASN A 267 5.20 11.99 22.72
CA ASN A 267 4.12 12.80 23.29
C ASN A 267 3.12 11.98 24.13
N LEU A 268 3.63 11.06 24.93
CA LEU A 268 2.84 10.26 25.85
C LEU A 268 2.98 10.81 27.27
N GLU A 269 1.85 10.95 27.98
CA GLU A 269 1.86 11.25 29.41
C GLU A 269 2.69 10.21 30.17
N PHE A 270 3.41 10.65 31.19
CA PHE A 270 4.23 9.79 32.04
C PHE A 270 4.08 10.23 33.49
N SER A 271 3.07 9.67 34.18
CA SER A 271 2.71 10.02 35.56
C SER A 271 3.16 8.99 36.60
N ILE A 272 3.63 7.81 36.19
CA ILE A 272 4.24 6.84 37.12
C ILE A 272 5.56 7.36 37.70
N THR A 273 5.76 7.15 39.00
CA THR A 273 7.01 7.45 39.71
C THR A 273 8.04 6.33 39.57
N THR A 274 9.26 6.54 40.04
CA THR A 274 10.28 5.47 40.12
C THR A 274 9.82 4.32 41.02
N CYS A 275 9.14 4.63 42.13
CA CYS A 275 8.60 3.61 43.03
C CYS A 275 7.49 2.80 42.35
N ASP A 276 6.58 3.46 41.63
CA ASP A 276 5.55 2.77 40.83
C ASP A 276 6.19 1.87 39.77
N PHE A 277 7.23 2.35 39.09
CA PHE A 277 7.97 1.56 38.11
C PHE A 277 8.56 0.29 38.71
N ASP A 278 9.23 0.39 39.86
CA ASP A 278 9.83 -0.76 40.53
C ASP A 278 8.76 -1.75 41.00
N ASN A 279 7.66 -1.26 41.57
CA ASN A 279 6.53 -2.09 41.98
C ASN A 279 5.88 -2.81 40.79
N ILE A 280 5.57 -2.09 39.71
CA ILE A 280 4.94 -2.66 38.51
C ILE A 280 5.86 -3.70 37.88
N THR A 281 7.15 -3.42 37.75
CA THR A 281 8.08 -4.33 37.05
C THR A 281 8.49 -5.54 37.89
N ALA A 282 8.19 -5.56 39.19
CA ALA A 282 8.38 -6.72 40.06
C ALA A 282 7.33 -7.81 39.82
N ASP A 283 6.15 -7.46 39.31
CA ASP A 283 5.08 -8.40 39.01
C ASP A 283 5.40 -9.32 37.81
N SER A 284 4.70 -10.45 37.75
CA SER A 284 4.69 -11.35 36.60
C SER A 284 4.01 -10.70 35.39
N CYS A 285 4.41 -11.10 34.19
CA CYS A 285 3.84 -10.59 32.95
C CYS A 285 2.32 -10.77 32.94
N TYR A 286 1.57 -9.68 32.83
CA TYR A 286 0.10 -9.76 32.90
C TYR A 286 -0.54 -10.48 31.70
N ILE A 287 0.19 -10.62 30.58
CA ILE A 287 -0.29 -11.28 29.36
C ILE A 287 -0.06 -12.79 29.38
N CYS A 288 1.13 -13.25 29.80
CA CYS A 288 1.52 -14.67 29.74
C CYS A 288 1.96 -15.27 31.08
N GLY A 289 1.98 -14.50 32.16
CA GLY A 289 2.40 -14.98 33.48
C GLY A 289 3.90 -15.18 33.67
N LYS A 290 4.75 -14.82 32.70
CA LYS A 290 6.20 -14.97 32.83
C LYS A 290 6.75 -14.21 34.05
N GLU A 291 7.39 -14.95 34.96
CA GLU A 291 7.93 -14.44 36.22
C GLU A 291 9.37 -13.89 36.06
N ASN A 292 9.74 -12.98 36.96
CA ASN A 292 11.09 -12.44 37.04
C ASN A 292 12.09 -13.52 37.51
N THR A 293 13.30 -13.51 36.95
CA THR A 293 14.40 -14.41 37.36
C THR A 293 15.74 -13.67 37.32
N LYS A 294 16.82 -14.31 37.76
CA LYS A 294 18.18 -13.76 37.60
C LYS A 294 18.51 -13.38 36.16
N LEU A 295 17.94 -14.07 35.17
CA LEU A 295 18.19 -13.83 33.75
C LEU A 295 17.09 -13.03 33.06
N HIS A 296 15.93 -12.84 33.70
CA HIS A 296 14.77 -12.18 33.11
C HIS A 296 14.17 -11.11 34.00
N GLU A 297 13.88 -9.96 33.41
CA GLU A 297 13.15 -8.88 34.07
C GLU A 297 12.01 -8.40 33.16
N ASN A 298 10.80 -8.34 33.70
CA ASN A 298 9.64 -7.77 33.04
C ASN A 298 9.80 -6.25 32.92
N GLY A 299 9.40 -5.72 31.77
CA GLY A 299 9.26 -4.29 31.55
C GLY A 299 7.85 -3.81 31.84
N ILE A 300 7.50 -2.66 31.29
CA ILE A 300 6.16 -2.10 31.33
C ILE A 300 5.52 -2.15 29.94
N ASP A 301 4.29 -2.66 29.86
CA ASP A 301 3.34 -2.42 28.78
C ASP A 301 2.32 -1.35 29.15
N ARG A 302 1.74 -0.73 28.13
CA ARG A 302 0.55 0.11 28.27
C ARG A 302 -0.66 -0.69 27.79
N ILE A 303 -1.57 -1.04 28.68
CA ILE A 303 -2.77 -1.84 28.34
C ILE A 303 -3.50 -1.20 27.15
N ASN A 304 -3.77 0.10 27.25
CA ASN A 304 -4.22 0.92 26.14
C ASN A 304 -3.03 1.68 25.52
N SER A 305 -2.72 1.36 24.27
CA SER A 305 -1.54 1.88 23.55
C SER A 305 -1.68 3.35 23.15
N LYS A 306 -2.90 3.91 23.19
CA LYS A 306 -3.20 5.31 22.91
C LYS A 306 -3.03 6.21 24.13
N LYS A 307 -2.98 5.64 25.34
CA LYS A 307 -2.76 6.36 26.60
C LYS A 307 -1.29 6.34 27.02
N GLY A 308 -0.95 7.24 27.93
CA GLY A 308 0.38 7.33 28.54
C GLY A 308 0.65 6.28 29.63
N TYR A 309 1.66 6.51 30.43
CA TYR A 309 2.07 5.66 31.55
C TYR A 309 1.48 6.21 32.85
N SER A 310 0.37 5.61 33.30
CA SER A 310 -0.24 5.82 34.61
C SER A 310 -0.34 4.48 35.35
N THR A 311 -0.54 4.50 36.67
CA THR A 311 -0.67 3.28 37.49
C THR A 311 -1.80 2.35 37.02
N ASP A 312 -2.86 2.90 36.43
CA ASP A 312 -4.00 2.12 35.92
C ASP A 312 -3.77 1.55 34.51
N ASN A 313 -2.88 2.16 33.73
CA ASN A 313 -2.63 1.76 32.34
C ASN A 313 -1.31 0.99 32.16
N ALA A 314 -0.36 1.10 33.10
CA ALA A 314 0.93 0.45 33.07
C ALA A 314 0.89 -0.92 33.78
N LYS A 315 1.33 -1.98 33.10
CA LYS A 315 1.42 -3.34 33.68
C LYS A 315 2.75 -4.00 33.37
N ALA A 316 3.18 -4.88 34.26
CA ALA A 316 4.36 -5.72 34.06
C ALA A 316 4.17 -6.59 32.83
N CYS A 317 5.11 -6.53 31.89
CA CYS A 317 5.00 -7.32 30.66
C CYS A 317 6.38 -7.75 30.16
N CYS A 318 6.48 -9.01 29.75
CA CYS A 318 7.69 -9.52 29.13
C CYS A 318 7.87 -8.95 27.72
N ALA A 319 9.11 -8.85 27.25
CA ALA A 319 9.41 -8.26 25.95
C ALA A 319 8.67 -8.95 24.79
N GLU A 320 8.56 -10.29 24.83
CA GLU A 320 7.90 -11.08 23.80
C GLU A 320 6.41 -10.76 23.65
N CYS A 321 5.68 -10.60 24.76
CA CYS A 321 4.28 -10.21 24.72
C CYS A 321 4.12 -8.77 24.22
N ASN A 322 5.01 -7.86 24.63
CA ASN A 322 5.03 -6.50 24.11
C ASN A 322 5.31 -6.44 22.60
N TYR A 323 6.19 -7.30 22.07
CA TYR A 323 6.43 -7.38 20.63
C TYR A 323 5.24 -7.93 19.86
N MET A 324 4.46 -8.83 20.45
CA MET A 324 3.24 -9.35 19.83
C MET A 324 2.09 -8.33 19.90
N LYS A 325 1.96 -7.59 21.02
CA LYS A 325 0.92 -6.57 21.21
C LYS A 325 1.15 -5.30 20.39
N ILE A 326 2.41 -4.87 20.23
CA ILE A 326 2.81 -3.69 19.44
C ILE A 326 2.11 -2.42 19.92
N ASP A 327 1.07 -1.98 19.21
CA ASP A 327 0.24 -0.82 19.49
C ASP A 327 -1.25 -1.19 19.50
N TYR A 328 -1.59 -2.47 19.45
CA TYR A 328 -2.94 -2.97 19.68
C TYR A 328 -3.28 -2.85 21.17
N ASP A 329 -4.56 -2.67 21.47
CA ASP A 329 -5.07 -2.76 22.84
C ASP A 329 -5.17 -4.24 23.24
N PHE A 330 -5.15 -4.51 24.55
CA PHE A 330 -5.11 -5.88 25.07
C PHE A 330 -6.29 -6.74 24.56
N ASP A 331 -7.51 -6.20 24.59
CA ASP A 331 -8.70 -6.93 24.17
C ASP A 331 -8.68 -7.24 22.66
N ASP A 332 -8.21 -6.31 21.83
CA ASP A 332 -8.05 -6.52 20.39
C ASP A 332 -7.05 -7.64 20.08
N MET A 333 -5.93 -7.67 20.81
CA MET A 333 -4.92 -8.72 20.70
C MET A 333 -5.50 -10.08 21.09
N ILE A 334 -6.22 -10.15 22.21
CA ILE A 334 -6.85 -11.38 22.69
C ILE A 334 -7.89 -11.89 21.70
N HIS A 335 -8.77 -11.02 21.20
CA HIS A 335 -9.75 -11.39 20.18
C HIS A 335 -9.04 -11.96 18.93
N LYS A 336 -7.97 -11.31 18.48
CA LYS A 336 -7.18 -11.80 17.35
C LYS A 336 -6.55 -13.16 17.62
N PHE A 337 -6.05 -13.40 18.83
CA PHE A 337 -5.48 -14.68 19.23
C PHE A 337 -6.53 -15.79 19.23
N VAL A 338 -7.76 -15.51 19.67
CA VAL A 338 -8.87 -16.48 19.61
C VAL A 338 -9.20 -16.85 18.15
N GLU A 339 -9.27 -15.88 17.24
CA GLU A 339 -9.47 -16.15 15.81
C GLU A 339 -8.37 -17.07 15.26
N ILE A 340 -7.11 -16.77 15.57
CA ILE A 340 -5.96 -17.56 15.11
C ILE A 340 -6.00 -18.97 15.69
N TYR A 341 -6.23 -19.09 17.00
CA TYR A 341 -6.32 -20.38 17.67
C TYR A 341 -7.41 -21.26 17.07
N ASN A 342 -8.58 -20.69 16.77
CA ASN A 342 -9.69 -21.45 16.19
C ASN A 342 -9.39 -22.02 14.80
N ILE A 343 -8.56 -21.36 14.00
CA ILE A 343 -8.13 -21.88 12.68
C ILE A 343 -7.11 -23.03 12.84
N HIS A 344 -6.23 -22.95 13.85
CA HIS A 344 -5.08 -23.85 13.98
C HIS A 344 -5.25 -24.98 15.02
N LYS A 345 -6.26 -24.92 15.88
CA LYS A 345 -6.52 -25.94 16.93
C LYS A 345 -6.89 -27.33 16.39
N THR A 346 -7.39 -27.42 15.16
CA THR A 346 -7.72 -28.71 14.51
C THR A 346 -6.51 -29.36 13.86
N SER A 347 -5.50 -28.58 13.47
CA SER A 347 -4.27 -29.08 12.86
C SER A 347 -3.30 -29.73 13.87
N SER A 348 -3.48 -29.50 15.17
CA SER A 348 -2.74 -30.18 16.23
C SER A 348 -3.28 -31.59 16.50
N PHE A 349 -4.60 -31.82 16.42
CA PHE A 349 -5.21 -33.13 16.64
C PHE A 349 -4.84 -34.17 15.55
N GLU A 350 -4.77 -33.77 14.28
CA GLU A 350 -4.40 -34.70 13.20
C GLU A 350 -2.91 -35.09 13.24
N ASN A 351 -2.02 -34.18 13.66
CA ASN A 351 -0.59 -34.45 13.73
C ASN A 351 -0.19 -35.34 14.92
N GLU A 352 -0.98 -35.37 15.99
CA GLU A 352 -0.75 -36.25 17.14
C GLU A 352 -1.23 -37.69 16.85
N LEU A 353 -2.38 -37.85 16.18
CA LEU A 353 -2.88 -39.14 15.67
C LEU A 353 -1.95 -39.79 14.65
N ILE A 354 -1.32 -39.00 13.76
CA ILE A 354 -0.34 -39.51 12.80
C ILE A 354 0.98 -39.92 13.49
N ARG A 355 1.34 -39.29 14.61
CA ARG A 355 2.52 -39.68 15.40
C ARG A 355 2.28 -40.96 16.20
N THR A 356 1.10 -41.14 16.80
CA THR A 356 0.78 -42.37 17.54
C THR A 356 0.61 -43.58 16.61
N ASN A 357 0.11 -43.38 15.38
CA ASN A 357 -0.06 -44.46 14.39
C ASN A 357 1.22 -44.86 13.63
N ARG A 358 2.36 -44.22 13.90
CA ARG A 358 3.68 -44.63 13.37
C ARG A 358 4.51 -45.45 14.35
N PHE A 359 4.02 -45.66 15.57
CA PHE A 359 4.67 -46.44 16.62
C PHE A 359 3.82 -47.61 17.15
N ASN A 360 2.73 -47.96 16.45
CA ASN A 360 1.95 -49.19 16.67
C ASN A 360 2.06 -50.12 15.47
#